data_AF-A0A6G2HGR8-F1
#
_entry.id   AF-A0A6G2HGR8-F1
#
_cell.length_a   1.000
_cell.length_b   1.000
_cell.length_c   1.000
_cell.angle_alpha   90.00
_cell.angle_beta   90.00
_cell.angle_gamma   90.00
#
_symmetry.space_group_name_H-M   'P 1'
#
loop_
_entity.id
_entity.type
_entity.pdbx_description
1 polymer ?
#
loop_
_entity_poly.entity_id
_entity_poly.type
_entity_poly.pdbx_seq_one_letter_code
_entity_poly.pdbx_strand_id
1 'polypeptide(L)'
;MSDTGGSSRIVPALAVGALFALMAVTAITAEFGEAAGFPEGESVVHNIGYALFNLGDHGVATIPSEGFLAAFLIVAVALDVAVDGAIYLAKREEEGSIVSAVGSAFTDGGRRGGER
;
A
#
# COMPACT_ATOMS: atom_id res chain seq x y z
N MET A 1 1.71 -42.27 -5.92
CA MET A 1 2.66 -41.15 -5.86
C MET A 1 1.83 -39.89 -5.67
N SER A 2 1.89 -39.29 -4.49
CA SER A 2 0.90 -38.32 -4.00
C SER A 2 1.03 -36.95 -4.67
N ASP A 3 -0.10 -36.39 -5.11
CA ASP A 3 -0.24 -35.02 -5.60
C ASP A 3 0.18 -34.03 -4.49
N THR A 4 1.32 -33.35 -4.69
CA THR A 4 1.82 -32.30 -3.78
C THR A 4 1.61 -30.88 -4.36
N GLY A 5 0.68 -30.72 -5.31
CA GLY A 5 0.45 -29.43 -6.00
C GLY A 5 -0.44 -28.41 -5.26
N GLY A 6 -1.12 -28.81 -4.19
CA GLY A 6 -2.13 -27.98 -3.51
C GLY A 6 -1.62 -27.11 -2.36
N SER A 7 -0.62 -27.56 -1.59
CA SER A 7 -0.28 -26.92 -0.30
C SER A 7 0.46 -25.59 -0.43
N SER A 8 1.20 -25.37 -1.53
CA SER A 8 2.03 -24.19 -1.75
C SER A 8 1.22 -22.88 -1.79
N ARG A 9 -0.03 -22.91 -2.27
CA ARG A 9 -0.90 -21.71 -2.34
C ARG A 9 -1.74 -21.48 -1.09
N ILE A 10 -1.94 -22.53 -0.28
CA ILE A 10 -2.77 -22.45 0.93
C ILE A 10 -2.05 -21.65 2.02
N VAL A 11 -0.73 -21.85 2.15
CA VAL A 11 0.10 -21.12 3.12
C VAL A 11 0.03 -19.59 2.92
N PRO A 12 0.32 -19.02 1.73
CA PRO A 12 0.22 -17.57 1.52
C PRO A 12 -1.23 -17.05 1.64
N ALA A 13 -2.22 -17.81 1.19
CA ALA A 13 -3.63 -17.42 1.35
C ALA A 13 -4.04 -17.33 2.83
N LEU A 14 -3.62 -18.29 3.66
CA LEU A 14 -3.84 -18.25 5.10
C LEU A 14 -3.07 -17.10 5.77
N ALA A 15 -1.83 -16.82 5.35
CA ALA A 15 -1.05 -15.72 5.90
C ALA A 15 -1.72 -14.36 5.65
N VAL A 16 -2.18 -14.11 4.42
CA VAL A 16 -2.90 -12.88 4.07
C VAL A 16 -4.24 -12.81 4.80
N GLY A 17 -4.99 -13.91 4.86
CA GLY A 17 -6.25 -13.97 5.58
C GLY A 17 -6.09 -13.68 7.08
N ALA A 18 -5.06 -14.25 7.70
CA ALA A 18 -4.74 -14.01 9.11
C ALA A 18 -4.32 -12.56 9.36
N LEU A 19 -3.47 -11.98 8.51
CA LEU A 19 -3.07 -10.57 8.61
C LEU A 19 -4.28 -9.63 8.48
N PHE A 20 -5.17 -9.91 7.52
CA PHE A 20 -6.40 -9.12 7.35
C PHE A 20 -7.32 -9.23 8.56
N ALA A 21 -7.55 -10.45 9.07
CA ALA A 21 -8.35 -10.67 10.26
C ALA A 21 -7.77 -9.94 11.49
N LEU A 22 -6.44 -9.95 11.66
CA LEU A 22 -5.75 -9.23 12.73
C LEU A 22 -5.97 -7.71 12.61
N MET A 23 -5.82 -7.15 11.41
CA MET A 23 -6.09 -5.73 11.16
C MET A 23 -7.54 -5.36 11.45
N ALA A 24 -8.50 -6.19 11.02
CA ALA A 24 -9.92 -5.98 11.25
C ALA A 24 -10.28 -6.01 12.75
N VAL A 25 -9.78 -7.01 13.49
CA VAL A 25 -9.95 -7.09 14.94
C VAL A 25 -9.38 -5.86 15.61
N THR A 26 -8.14 -5.49 15.28
CA THR A 26 -7.47 -4.32 15.85
C THR A 26 -8.28 -3.04 15.63
N ALA A 27 -8.81 -2.83 14.42
CA ALA A 27 -9.60 -1.65 14.09
C ALA A 27 -10.93 -1.60 14.86
N ILE A 28 -11.59 -2.74 15.08
CA ILE A 28 -12.86 -2.82 15.82
C ILE A 28 -12.63 -2.64 17.33
N THR A 29 -11.53 -3.16 17.86
CA THR A 29 -11.22 -3.11 19.29
C THR A 29 -10.44 -1.87 19.71
N ALA A 30 -10.04 -1.02 18.75
CA ALA A 30 -9.30 0.19 19.06
C ALA A 30 -10.21 1.21 19.76
N GLU A 31 -9.90 1.50 21.02
CA GLU A 31 -10.49 2.61 21.75
C GLU A 31 -9.58 3.84 21.61
N PHE A 32 -10.13 4.93 21.07
CA PHE A 32 -9.46 6.22 21.04
C PHE A 32 -10.01 7.08 22.17
N GLY A 33 -9.13 7.74 22.93
CA GLY A 33 -9.52 8.74 23.92
C GLY A 33 -10.10 10.00 23.26
N GLU A 34 -10.28 11.05 24.05
CA GLU A 34 -10.70 12.35 23.52
C GLU A 34 -9.67 12.88 22.51
N ALA A 35 -10.16 13.30 21.34
CA ALA A 35 -9.31 13.75 20.24
C ALA A 35 -8.64 15.08 20.61
N ALA A 36 -7.38 15.02 21.06
CA ALA A 36 -6.53 16.20 21.20
C ALA A 36 -6.09 16.66 19.81
N GLY A 37 -6.86 17.57 19.21
CA GLY A 37 -6.50 18.25 17.97
C GLY A 37 -5.42 19.33 18.18
N PHE A 38 -4.95 19.91 17.09
CA PHE A 38 -4.13 21.12 17.14
C PHE A 38 -5.00 22.37 17.34
N PRO A 39 -4.45 23.47 17.88
CA PRO A 39 -5.19 24.73 18.03
C PRO A 39 -5.80 25.21 16.70
N GLU A 40 -6.95 25.89 16.78
CA GLU A 40 -7.59 26.46 15.60
C GLU A 40 -6.66 27.47 14.90
N GLY A 41 -6.65 27.42 13.57
CA GLY A 41 -5.79 28.29 12.74
C GLY A 41 -4.40 27.72 12.44
N GLU A 42 -3.99 26.66 13.14
CA GLU A 42 -2.71 26.02 12.88
C GLU A 42 -2.79 24.95 11.78
N SER A 43 -1.84 25.00 10.86
CA SER A 43 -1.80 24.09 9.72
C SER A 43 -0.67 23.09 9.84
N VAL A 44 -1.01 21.81 9.98
CA VAL A 44 -0.04 20.70 9.97
C VAL A 44 0.76 20.68 8.67
N VAL A 45 0.12 20.97 7.53
CA VAL A 45 0.76 20.98 6.21
C VAL A 45 1.85 22.05 6.12
N HIS A 46 1.59 23.27 6.61
CA HIS A 46 2.60 24.33 6.64
C HIS A 46 3.78 23.97 7.54
N ASN A 47 3.50 23.41 8.72
CA ASN A 47 4.53 22.98 9.65
C ASN A 47 5.39 21.84 9.09
N ILE A 48 4.81 20.85 8.39
CA ILE A 48 5.57 19.83 7.64
C ILE A 48 6.50 20.51 6.61
N GLY A 49 6.02 21.53 5.91
CA GLY A 49 6.82 22.35 5.00
C GLY A 49 7.99 23.06 5.69
N TYR A 50 7.78 23.60 6.89
CA TYR A 50 8.84 24.21 7.68
C TYR A 50 9.86 23.17 8.17
N ALA A 51 9.40 21.99 8.60
CA ALA A 51 10.27 20.89 9.01
C ALA A 51 11.14 20.36 7.85
N LEU A 52 10.60 20.31 6.62
CA LEU A 52 11.34 19.91 5.41
C LEU A 52 12.60 20.76 5.17
N PHE A 53 12.52 22.05 5.47
CA PHE A 53 13.62 23.00 5.32
C PHE A 53 14.34 23.32 6.63
N ASN A 54 14.07 22.54 7.69
CA ASN A 54 14.65 22.73 9.02
C ASN A 54 14.45 24.15 9.58
N LEU A 55 13.26 24.72 9.38
CA LEU A 55 12.91 26.08 9.83
C LEU A 55 12.21 26.11 11.21
N GLY A 56 12.08 24.96 11.88
CA GLY A 56 11.37 24.85 13.17
C GLY A 56 11.94 25.78 14.25
N ASP A 57 13.27 25.86 14.33
CA ASP A 57 13.99 26.70 15.31
C ASP A 57 13.97 28.20 14.96
N HIS A 58 13.35 28.59 13.85
CA HIS A 58 13.29 29.98 13.38
C HIS A 58 11.98 30.70 13.76
N GLY A 59 11.17 30.09 14.64
CA GLY A 59 9.96 30.71 15.20
C GLY A 59 8.79 30.80 14.22
N VAL A 60 8.87 30.14 13.06
CA VAL A 60 7.79 30.05 12.08
C VAL A 60 6.92 28.81 12.27
N ALA A 61 7.45 27.77 12.94
CA ALA A 61 6.71 26.56 13.25
C ALA A 61 5.95 26.71 14.56
N THR A 62 4.71 26.25 14.54
CA THR A 62 3.73 26.31 15.64
C THR A 62 3.34 24.91 16.13
N ILE A 63 3.58 23.89 15.30
CA ILE A 63 3.32 22.48 15.60
C ILE A 63 4.65 21.70 15.48
N PRO A 64 5.01 20.84 16.47
CA PRO A 64 6.14 19.93 16.33
C PRO A 64 5.83 18.87 15.27
N SER A 65 6.27 19.12 14.03
CA SER A 65 5.85 18.36 12.84
C SER A 65 6.89 17.40 12.27
N GLU A 66 8.04 17.24 12.92
CA GLU A 66 9.11 16.33 12.47
C GLU A 66 8.64 14.88 12.38
N GLY A 67 7.82 14.45 13.35
CA GLY A 67 7.22 13.12 13.33
C GLY A 67 6.26 12.91 12.16
N PHE A 68 5.48 13.94 11.81
CA PHE A 68 4.60 13.89 10.64
C PHE A 68 5.38 13.87 9.33
N LEU A 69 6.47 14.65 9.25
CA LEU A 69 7.38 14.60 8.11
C LEU A 69 8.02 13.23 7.95
N ALA A 70 8.52 12.64 9.05
CA ALA A 70 9.09 11.30 9.03
C ALA A 70 8.05 10.26 8.57
N ALA A 71 6.83 10.29 9.13
CA ALA A 71 5.76 9.40 8.73
C ALA A 71 5.38 9.58 7.25
N PHE A 72 5.28 10.82 6.77
CA PHE A 72 5.00 11.14 5.37
C PHE A 72 6.06 10.53 4.43
N LEU A 73 7.35 10.69 4.75
CA LEU A 73 8.45 10.13 3.96
C LEU A 73 8.48 8.60 4.01
N ILE A 74 8.23 7.99 5.17
CA ILE A 74 8.14 6.53 5.32
C ILE A 74 7.01 5.99 4.44
N VAL A 75 5.83 6.61 4.48
CA VAL A 75 4.68 6.21 3.65
C VAL A 75 4.99 6.38 2.18
N ALA A 76 5.63 7.48 1.78
CA ALA A 76 6.02 7.70 0.38
C ALA A 76 6.92 6.57 -0.15
N VAL A 77 7.96 6.19 0.61
CA VAL A 77 8.86 5.08 0.25
C VAL A 77 8.13 3.73 0.28
N ALA A 78 7.31 3.49 1.29
CA ALA A 78 6.57 2.24 1.40
C ALA A 78 5.59 2.05 0.24
N LEU A 79 4.89 3.12 -0.17
CA LEU A 79 3.97 3.09 -1.31
C LEU A 79 4.71 2.85 -2.63
N ASP A 80 5.88 3.48 -2.83
CA ASP A 80 6.72 3.27 -4.00
C ASP A 80 7.12 1.79 -4.14
N VAL A 81 7.68 1.22 -3.08
CA VAL A 81 8.08 -0.21 -3.04
C VAL A 81 6.87 -1.14 -3.17
N ALA A 82 5.73 -0.79 -2.59
CA ALA A 82 4.52 -1.60 -2.69
C ALA A 82 3.98 -1.65 -4.13
N VAL A 83 3.98 -0.52 -4.83
CA VAL A 83 3.56 -0.45 -6.24
C VAL A 83 4.53 -1.22 -7.12
N ASP A 84 5.83 -1.03 -6.95
CA ASP A 84 6.85 -1.78 -7.68
C ASP A 84 6.74 -3.29 -7.44
N GLY A 85 6.55 -3.69 -6.19
CA GLY A 85 6.32 -5.09 -5.81
C GLY A 85 5.05 -5.65 -6.42
N ALA A 86 3.95 -4.89 -6.40
CA ALA A 86 2.69 -5.30 -7.01
C ALA A 86 2.83 -5.49 -8.53
N ILE A 87 3.52 -4.57 -9.21
CA ILE A 87 3.78 -4.68 -10.65
C ILE A 87 4.69 -5.87 -10.95
N TYR A 88 5.75 -6.06 -10.17
CA TYR A 88 6.67 -7.19 -10.31
C TYR A 88 5.95 -8.53 -10.14
N LEU A 89 5.09 -8.67 -9.13
CA LEU A 89 4.31 -9.88 -8.88
C LEU A 89 3.16 -10.09 -9.90
N ALA A 90 2.61 -9.01 -10.45
CA ALA A 90 1.57 -9.08 -11.47
C ALA A 90 2.10 -9.56 -12.83
N LYS A 91 3.40 -9.38 -13.09
CA LYS A 91 4.06 -9.95 -14.26
C LYS A 91 4.14 -11.46 -14.10
N ARG A 92 3.53 -12.20 -15.03
CA ARG A 92 3.72 -13.65 -15.15
C ARG A 92 4.65 -13.91 -16.33
N GLU A 93 5.60 -14.82 -16.14
CA GLU A 93 6.41 -15.33 -17.23
C GLU A 93 5.79 -16.64 -17.72
N GLU A 94 5.40 -16.68 -18.99
CA GLU A 94 4.88 -17.88 -19.64
C GLU A 94 5.72 -18.14 -20.88
N GLU A 95 6.35 -19.32 -20.95
CA GLU A 95 7.22 -19.76 -22.05
C GLU A 95 8.37 -18.78 -22.42
N GLY A 96 8.96 -18.11 -21.42
CA GLY A 96 10.05 -17.16 -21.65
C GLY A 96 9.60 -15.79 -22.20
N SER A 97 8.29 -15.54 -22.25
CA SER A 97 7.71 -14.24 -22.56
C SER A 97 7.01 -13.64 -21.34
N ILE A 98 7.20 -12.33 -21.10
CA ILE A 98 6.53 -11.63 -20.00
C ILE A 98 5.08 -11.35 -20.43
N VAL A 99 4.13 -12.10 -19.89
CA VAL A 99 2.69 -11.90 -20.08
C VAL A 99 2.15 -11.08 -18.90
N SER A 100 1.77 -9.83 -19.19
CA SER A 100 1.08 -9.00 -18.20
C SER A 100 -0.37 -9.48 -18.04
N ALA A 101 -0.76 -9.86 -16.82
CA ALA A 101 -2.13 -10.30 -16.52
C ALA A 101 -3.18 -9.23 -16.88
N VAL A 102 -2.83 -7.94 -16.73
CA VAL A 102 -3.70 -6.81 -17.09
C VAL A 102 -3.93 -6.74 -18.61
N GLY A 103 -2.90 -7.00 -19.43
CA GLY A 103 -3.03 -6.99 -20.89
C GLY A 103 -3.98 -8.09 -21.40
N SER A 104 -3.87 -9.30 -20.84
CA SER A 104 -4.72 -10.44 -21.22
C SER A 104 -6.21 -10.21 -20.93
N ALA A 105 -6.52 -9.51 -19.84
CA ALA A 105 -7.90 -9.20 -19.44
C ALA A 105 -8.60 -8.23 -20.41
N PHE A 106 -7.85 -7.37 -21.12
CA PHE A 106 -8.40 -6.48 -22.14
C PHE A 106 -8.46 -7.12 -23.54
N THR A 107 -7.72 -8.20 -23.80
CA THR A 107 -7.60 -8.81 -25.14
C THR A 107 -8.56 -9.98 -25.42
N ASP A 108 -9.36 -10.44 -24.45
CA ASP A 108 -10.35 -11.52 -24.66
C ASP A 108 -11.61 -11.06 -25.46
N GLY A 109 -11.61 -9.81 -25.93
CA GLY A 109 -12.70 -9.19 -26.67
C GLY A 109 -12.89 -9.62 -28.14
N GLY A 110 -12.48 -10.82 -28.57
CA GLY A 110 -12.87 -11.26 -29.91
C GLY A 110 -12.18 -12.49 -30.49
N ARG A 111 -12.80 -13.66 -30.37
CA ARG A 111 -12.75 -14.67 -31.44
C ARG A 111 -13.92 -15.65 -31.39
N ARG A 112 -15.01 -15.32 -32.10
CA ARG A 112 -15.92 -16.32 -32.68
C ARG A 112 -16.53 -15.81 -33.98
N GLY A 113 -16.07 -16.38 -35.09
CA GLY A 113 -16.64 -16.24 -36.42
C GLY A 113 -15.54 -16.27 -37.48
N GLY A 114 -15.45 -17.24 -38.38
CA GLY A 114 -16.24 -18.45 -38.57
C GLY A 114 -15.51 -19.34 -39.57
N GLU A 115 -15.66 -20.65 -39.42
CA GLU A 115 -15.34 -21.63 -40.45
C GLU A 115 -16.65 -22.01 -41.12
N ARG A 116 -16.82 -21.60 -42.38
CA ARG A 116 -17.74 -22.17 -43.37
C ARG A 116 -17.10 -22.02 -44.74
#